data_AF-A0A0Q6BJ68-F1
#
_entry.id   AF-A0A0Q6BJ68-F1
#
_cell.length_a   1.000
_cell.length_b   1.000
_cell.length_c   1.000
_cell.angle_alpha   90.00
_cell.angle_beta   90.00
_cell.angle_gamma   90.00
#
_symmetry.space_group_name_H-M   'P 1'
#
loop_
_entity.id
_entity.type
_entity.pdbx_description
1 polymer ?
#
loop_
_entity_poly.entity_id
_entity_poly.type
_entity_poly.pdbx_seq_one_letter_code
_entity_poly.pdbx_strand_id
1 'polypeptide(L)'
;MRFENVSDKIVSTATRIYNSSQRMSKLINDLMDYTRTQPGKKLPVDLKPSNLAKICADIVEEQQIANPEHSIVLSMEGTFDGKWDDQRIAQVLSNLLGNAIQYGVIVQPKNAYIGVSSFWSK
;
A
#
# COMPACT_ATOMS: atom_id res chain seq x y z
N MET A 1 16.64 -8.87 34.30
CA MET A 1 15.41 -9.48 33.74
C MET A 1 14.16 -8.58 33.74
N ARG A 2 14.08 -7.47 34.49
CA ARG A 2 12.85 -6.66 34.60
C ARG A 2 12.67 -5.57 33.51
N PHE A 3 13.73 -5.27 32.75
CA PHE A 3 13.76 -4.19 31.76
C PHE A 3 13.38 -4.64 30.33
N GLU A 4 13.62 -5.91 29.96
CA GLU A 4 13.21 -6.46 28.66
C GLU A 4 11.68 -6.52 28.50
N ASN A 5 10.96 -6.92 29.56
CA ASN A 5 9.51 -7.08 29.54
C ASN A 5 8.75 -5.75 29.34
N VAL A 6 9.33 -4.63 29.79
CA VAL A 6 8.73 -3.29 29.63
C VAL A 6 8.88 -2.81 28.19
N SER A 7 10.02 -3.08 27.55
CA SER A 7 10.27 -2.75 26.15
C SER A 7 9.30 -3.50 25.24
N ASP A 8 9.12 -4.82 25.45
CA ASP A 8 8.20 -5.63 24.66
C ASP A 8 6.74 -5.16 24.78
N LYS A 9 6.35 -4.72 25.98
CA LYS A 9 5.01 -4.20 26.23
C LYS A 9 4.78 -2.83 25.60
N ILE A 10 5.80 -1.96 25.56
CA ILE A 10 5.77 -0.67 24.86
C ILE A 10 5.67 -0.90 23.35
N VAL A 11 6.50 -1.80 22.80
CA VAL A 11 6.47 -2.16 21.37
C VAL A 11 5.11 -2.72 21.00
N SER A 12 4.59 -3.70 21.74
CA SER A 12 3.26 -4.28 21.51
C SER A 12 2.14 -3.23 21.54
N THR A 13 2.19 -2.29 22.49
CA THR A 13 1.19 -1.23 22.60
C THR A 13 1.29 -0.25 21.43
N ALA A 14 2.51 0.14 21.04
CA ALA A 14 2.76 1.00 19.90
C ALA A 14 2.28 0.36 18.59
N THR A 15 2.54 -0.94 18.38
CA THR A 15 2.06 -1.70 17.22
C THR A 15 0.54 -1.74 17.17
N ARG A 16 -0.15 -1.91 18.31
CA ARG A 16 -1.62 -1.89 18.36
C ARG A 16 -2.19 -0.53 18.01
N ILE A 17 -1.57 0.55 18.48
CA ILE A 17 -1.97 1.93 18.17
C ILE A 17 -1.76 2.20 16.67
N TYR A 18 -0.59 1.84 16.14
CA TYR A 18 -0.27 1.99 14.71
C TYR A 18 -1.27 1.24 13.82
N ASN A 19 -1.54 -0.03 14.11
CA ASN A 19 -2.51 -0.83 13.34
C ASN A 19 -3.93 -0.27 13.43
N SER A 20 -4.30 0.33 14.56
CA SER A 20 -5.61 0.97 14.72
C SER A 20 -5.70 2.28 13.94
N SER A 21 -4.63 3.06 13.91
CA SER A 21 -4.51 4.25 13.08
C SER A 21 -4.64 3.91 11.59
N GLN A 22 -3.92 2.88 11.12
CA GLN A 22 -4.01 2.45 9.71
C GLN A 22 -5.41 2.00 9.32
N ARG A 23 -6.12 1.28 10.20
CA ARG A 23 -7.54 0.91 9.97
C ARG A 23 -8.45 2.14 9.91
N MET A 24 -8.26 3.11 10.80
CA MET A 24 -9.05 4.35 10.78
C MET A 24 -8.77 5.18 9.53
N SER A 25 -7.51 5.32 9.13
CA SER A 25 -7.14 6.00 7.88
C SER A 25 -7.79 5.36 6.67
N LYS A 26 -7.82 4.01 6.61
CA LYS A 26 -8.50 3.28 5.55
C LYS A 26 -10.01 3.55 5.54
N LEU A 27 -10.68 3.45 6.69
CA LEU A 27 -12.13 3.71 6.79
C LEU A 27 -12.51 5.15 6.44
N ILE A 28 -11.68 6.13 6.84
CA ILE A 28 -11.88 7.54 6.50
C ILE A 28 -11.72 7.75 5.00
N ASN A 29 -10.68 7.18 4.40
CA ASN A 29 -10.46 7.29 2.96
C ASN A 29 -11.58 6.61 2.16
N ASP A 30 -11.99 5.41 2.56
CA ASP A 30 -13.09 4.68 1.93
C ASP A 30 -14.42 5.47 2.05
N LEU A 31 -14.68 6.10 3.19
CA LEU A 31 -15.83 6.98 3.39
C LEU A 31 -15.73 8.27 2.55
N MET A 32 -14.54 8.86 2.44
CA MET A 32 -14.32 10.03 1.59
C MET A 32 -14.52 9.71 0.11
N ASP A 33 -14.05 8.54 -0.33
CA ASP A 33 -14.31 8.06 -1.69
C ASP A 33 -15.81 7.80 -1.89
N TYR A 34 -16.49 7.14 -0.94
CA TYR A 34 -17.92 6.87 -0.99
C TYR A 34 -18.79 8.13 -1.04
N THR A 35 -18.50 9.13 -0.20
CA THR A 35 -19.24 10.41 -0.19
C THR A 35 -19.03 11.22 -1.46
N ARG A 36 -17.91 11.03 -2.16
CA ARG A 36 -17.60 11.68 -3.43
C ARG A 36 -18.21 10.95 -4.64
N THR A 37 -18.59 9.68 -4.52
CA THR A 37 -19.16 8.84 -5.59
C THR A 37 -20.69 8.72 -5.56
N GLN A 38 -21.42 9.76 -5.11
CA GLN A 38 -22.89 9.81 -5.23
C GLN A 38 -23.36 9.38 -6.63
N PRO A 39 -24.54 8.72 -6.77
CA PRO A 39 -25.05 8.27 -8.05
C PRO A 39 -25.02 9.40 -9.09
N GLY A 40 -24.16 9.26 -10.10
CA GLY A 40 -23.98 10.25 -11.17
C GLY A 40 -22.70 11.10 -11.13
N LYS A 41 -21.86 11.02 -10.07
CA LYS A 41 -20.54 11.70 -10.04
C LYS A 41 -19.39 10.70 -10.19
N LYS A 42 -18.50 10.98 -11.15
CA LYS A 42 -17.22 10.27 -11.30
C LYS A 42 -16.36 10.54 -10.05
N LEU A 43 -15.64 9.51 -9.58
CA LEU A 43 -14.62 9.68 -8.56
C LEU A 43 -13.64 10.78 -9.03
N PRO A 44 -13.41 11.85 -8.24
CA PRO A 44 -12.48 12.90 -8.65
C PRO A 44 -11.06 12.34 -8.65
N VAL A 45 -10.47 12.25 -9.84
CA VAL A 45 -9.07 11.82 -10.06
C VAL A 45 -8.25 13.06 -10.38
N ASP A 46 -7.18 13.29 -9.62
CA ASP A 46 -6.27 14.43 -9.82
C ASP A 46 -5.03 13.97 -10.60
N LEU A 47 -5.14 13.97 -11.93
CA LEU A 47 -4.08 13.49 -12.81
C LEU A 47 -2.98 14.54 -12.99
N LYS A 48 -1.76 14.24 -12.52
CA LYS A 48 -0.56 15.08 -12.66
C LYS A 48 0.56 14.33 -13.37
N PRO A 49 1.44 15.03 -14.12
CA PRO A 49 2.62 14.41 -14.67
C PRO A 49 3.47 13.78 -13.56
N SER A 50 3.65 12.47 -13.62
CA SER A 50 4.45 11.72 -12.66
C SER A 50 4.98 10.43 -13.28
N ASN A 51 5.84 9.75 -12.55
CA ASN A 51 6.42 8.48 -12.95
C ASN A 51 5.86 7.38 -12.04
N LEU A 52 5.04 6.50 -12.62
CA LEU A 52 4.37 5.43 -11.87
C LEU A 52 5.37 4.46 -11.21
N ALA A 53 6.51 4.22 -11.86
CA ALA A 53 7.54 3.35 -11.32
C ALA A 53 8.11 3.88 -10.00
N LYS A 54 8.25 5.21 -9.87
CA LYS A 54 8.67 5.84 -8.61
C LYS A 54 7.66 5.61 -7.49
N ILE A 55 6.38 5.81 -7.77
CA ILE A 55 5.30 5.61 -6.77
C ILE A 55 5.28 4.16 -6.29
N CYS A 56 5.38 3.20 -7.21
CA CYS A 56 5.45 1.78 -6.88
C CYS A 56 6.69 1.44 -6.04
N ALA A 57 7.85 2.01 -6.37
CA ALA A 57 9.09 1.79 -5.64
C ALA A 57 9.00 2.31 -4.20
N ASP A 58 8.52 3.54 -4.01
CA ASP A 58 8.37 4.16 -2.68
C ASP A 58 7.47 3.31 -1.78
N ILE A 59 6.33 2.84 -2.29
CA ILE A 59 5.40 2.01 -1.53
C ILE A 59 5.97 0.61 -1.25
N VAL A 60 6.69 0.01 -2.19
CA VAL A 60 7.34 -1.29 -1.95
C VAL A 60 8.41 -1.18 -0.88
N GLU A 61 9.22 -0.12 -0.91
CA GLU A 61 10.23 0.15 0.12
C GLU A 61 9.58 0.31 1.50
N GLU A 62 8.54 1.13 1.61
CA GLU A 62 7.79 1.30 2.87
C GLU A 62 7.23 -0.02 3.40
N GLN A 63 6.61 -0.84 2.53
CA GLN A 63 6.04 -2.11 2.94
C GLN A 63 7.11 -3.14 3.30
N GLN A 64 8.27 -3.12 2.63
CA GLN A 64 9.39 -4.02 2.92
C GLN A 64 10.06 -3.68 4.26
N ILE A 65 10.18 -2.39 4.59
CA ILE A 65 10.64 -1.91 5.90
C ILE A 65 9.64 -2.32 7.00
N ALA A 66 8.34 -2.16 6.74
CA ALA A 66 7.30 -2.50 7.71
C ALA A 66 7.13 -4.03 7.92
N ASN A 67 7.51 -4.84 6.93
CA ASN A 67 7.31 -6.28 6.93
C ASN A 67 8.60 -7.03 6.52
N PRO A 68 9.69 -6.94 7.31
CA PRO A 68 11.00 -7.51 6.96
C PRO A 68 10.97 -9.04 6.78
N GLU A 69 9.96 -9.69 7.36
CA GLU A 69 9.75 -11.14 7.28
C GLU A 69 9.22 -11.62 5.91
N HIS A 70 8.81 -10.70 5.04
CA HIS A 70 8.25 -10.96 3.71
C HIS A 70 9.20 -10.42 2.64
N SER A 71 9.38 -11.16 1.55
CA SER A 71 10.08 -10.64 0.37
C SER A 71 9.07 -9.98 -0.55
N ILE A 72 9.23 -8.67 -0.78
CA ILE A 72 8.39 -7.91 -1.70
C ILE A 72 9.22 -7.59 -2.94
N VAL A 73 8.81 -8.12 -4.09
CA VAL A 73 9.53 -7.96 -5.36
C VAL A 73 8.72 -7.07 -6.29
N LEU A 74 9.33 -5.95 -6.68
CA LEU A 74 8.81 -5.04 -7.71
C LEU A 74 9.41 -5.41 -9.07
N SER A 75 8.57 -5.77 -10.04
CA SER A 75 8.96 -6.02 -11.42
C SER A 75 8.22 -5.07 -12.36
N MET A 76 8.98 -4.34 -13.18
CA MET A 76 8.44 -3.30 -14.06
C MET A 76 9.16 -3.34 -15.40
N GLU A 77 8.40 -3.36 -16.49
CA GLU A 77 8.91 -3.32 -17.87
C GLU A 77 8.21 -2.22 -18.67
N GLY A 78 8.99 -1.40 -19.38
CA GLY A 78 8.49 -0.31 -20.23
C GLY A 78 8.68 1.09 -19.64
N THR A 79 7.93 2.06 -20.17
CA THR A 79 7.95 3.47 -19.75
C THR A 79 6.77 3.80 -18.85
N PHE A 80 7.02 4.52 -17.75
CA PHE A 80 6.03 4.78 -16.70
C PHE A 80 5.73 6.27 -16.48
N ASP A 81 6.34 7.14 -17.28
CA ASP A 81 6.02 8.56 -17.32
C ASP A 81 4.64 8.77 -17.93
N GLY A 82 3.77 9.46 -17.20
CA GLY A 82 2.39 9.65 -17.61
C GLY A 82 1.70 10.66 -16.72
N LYS A 83 0.37 10.74 -16.83
CA LYS A 83 -0.44 11.50 -15.87
C LYS A 83 -1.11 10.52 -14.92
N TRP A 84 -0.82 10.64 -13.64
CA TRP A 84 -1.31 9.74 -12.60
C TRP A 84 -1.85 10.54 -11.41
N ASP A 85 -2.72 9.90 -10.64
CA ASP A 85 -3.15 10.40 -9.33
C ASP A 85 -2.32 9.68 -8.27
N ASP A 86 -1.18 10.26 -7.94
CA ASP A 86 -0.14 9.61 -7.14
C ASP A 86 -0.66 9.15 -5.78
N GLN A 87 -1.44 9.99 -5.13
CA GLN A 87 -2.02 9.70 -3.82
C GLN A 87 -2.97 8.50 -3.88
N ARG A 88 -3.81 8.46 -4.92
CA ARG A 88 -4.79 7.39 -5.08
C ARG A 88 -4.12 6.07 -5.46
N ILE A 89 -3.11 6.09 -6.32
CA ILE A 89 -2.32 4.91 -6.66
C ILE A 89 -1.58 4.38 -5.43
N ALA A 90 -0.92 5.26 -4.67
CA ALA A 90 -0.24 4.90 -3.44
C ALA A 90 -1.18 4.22 -2.43
N GLN A 91 -2.40 4.74 -2.27
CA GLN A 91 -3.43 4.16 -1.42
C GLN A 91 -3.86 2.77 -1.90
N VAL A 92 -4.12 2.61 -3.20
CA VAL A 92 -4.52 1.32 -3.78
C VAL A 92 -3.40 0.29 -3.59
N LEU A 93 -2.16 0.65 -3.92
CA LEU A 93 -1.00 -0.24 -3.77
C LEU A 93 -0.79 -0.64 -2.31
N SER A 94 -0.85 0.32 -1.38
CA SER A 94 -0.74 0.05 0.06
C SER A 94 -1.83 -0.90 0.55
N ASN A 95 -3.06 -0.72 0.08
CA ASN A 95 -4.18 -1.58 0.42
C ASN A 95 -4.00 -3.01 -0.13
N LEU A 96 -3.56 -3.14 -1.37
CA LEU A 96 -3.36 -4.44 -2.01
C LEU A 96 -2.18 -5.20 -1.38
N LEU A 97 -1.05 -4.52 -1.14
CA LEU A 97 0.10 -5.13 -0.49
C LEU A 97 -0.18 -5.48 0.96
N GLY A 98 -0.80 -4.58 1.71
CA GLY A 98 -1.23 -4.86 3.08
C GLY A 98 -2.15 -6.08 3.16
N ASN A 99 -3.10 -6.18 2.22
CA ASN A 99 -3.97 -7.35 2.12
C ASN A 99 -3.18 -8.63 1.74
N ALA A 100 -2.25 -8.56 0.79
CA ALA A 100 -1.45 -9.70 0.35
C ALA A 100 -0.53 -10.22 1.47
N ILE A 101 0.08 -9.32 2.24
CA ILE A 101 0.92 -9.66 3.39
C ILE A 101 0.07 -10.28 4.51
N GLN A 102 -1.12 -9.74 4.77
CA GLN A 102 -1.97 -10.19 5.87
C GLN A 102 -2.70 -11.50 5.57
N TYR A 103 -3.14 -11.73 4.32
CA TYR A 103 -4.05 -12.81 3.96
C TYR A 103 -3.57 -13.71 2.81
N GLY A 104 -2.43 -13.41 2.16
CA GLY A 104 -1.91 -14.20 1.06
C GLY A 104 -1.61 -15.64 1.48
N VAL A 105 -2.20 -16.62 0.79
CA VAL A 105 -2.01 -18.05 1.08
C VAL A 105 -0.56 -18.45 0.78
N ILE A 106 0.18 -18.73 1.85
CA ILE A 106 1.59 -19.16 1.84
C ILE A 106 1.64 -20.65 1.48
N VAL A 107 2.06 -20.99 0.26
CA VAL A 107 2.45 -22.37 -0.11
C VAL A 107 3.98 -22.59 0.01
N GLN A 108 4.71 -21.58 0.52
CA GLN A 108 6.17 -21.36 0.53
C GLN A 108 6.79 -21.02 -0.84
N PRO A 109 7.81 -20.13 -0.91
CA PRO A 109 8.28 -19.16 0.09
C PRO A 109 7.50 -17.83 0.02
N LYS A 110 7.71 -16.99 1.04
CA LYS A 110 7.01 -15.74 1.34
C LYS A 110 7.30 -14.60 0.34
N ASN A 111 6.80 -14.73 -0.89
CA ASN A 111 7.05 -13.72 -1.93
C ASN A 111 5.74 -13.00 -2.30
N ALA A 112 5.71 -11.68 -2.11
CA ALA A 112 4.70 -10.80 -2.70
C ALA A 112 5.26 -10.21 -4.00
N TYR A 113 4.55 -10.37 -5.11
CA TYR A 113 4.98 -9.89 -6.43
C TYR A 113 4.12 -8.71 -6.87
N ILE A 114 4.75 -7.65 -7.37
CA ILE A 114 4.06 -6.58 -8.09
C ILE A 114 4.52 -6.60 -9.54
N GLY A 115 3.59 -6.83 -10.45
CA GLY A 115 3.80 -6.70 -11.89
C GLY A 115 2.96 -5.55 -12.44
N VAL A 116 3.59 -4.64 -13.19
CA VAL A 116 2.89 -3.64 -14.01
C VAL A 116 3.30 -3.87 -15.47
N SER A 117 2.44 -4.54 -16.24
CA SER A 117 2.63 -4.69 -17.69
C SER A 117 2.04 -3.48 -18.42
N SER A 118 2.80 -2.87 -19.33
CA SER A 118 2.32 -1.80 -20.20
C SER A 118 1.23 -2.30 -21.16
N PHE A 119 -0.05 -2.18 -20.77
CA PHE A 119 -1.19 -2.56 -21.62
C PHE A 119 -2.23 -1.45 -21.71
N TRP A 120 -1.82 -0.24 -22.11
CA TRP A 120 -2.74 0.80 -22.59
C TRP A 120 -2.06 1.63 -23.69
N SER A 121 -1.93 1.05 -24.88
CA SER A 121 -1.86 1.84 -26.12
C SER A 121 -2.61 1.09 -27.22
N LYS A 122 -3.92 1.36 -27.32
CA LYS A 122 -4.70 1.43 -28.55
C LYS A 122 -5.96 2.23 -28.31
#